data_AF-A0A6J8C844-F1
#
_entry.id   AF-A0A6J8C844-F1
#
_cell.length_a   1.000
_cell.length_b   1.000
_cell.length_c   1.000
_cell.angle_alpha   90.00
_cell.angle_beta   90.00
_cell.angle_gamma   90.00
#
_symmetry.space_group_name_H-M   'P 1'
#
loop_
_entity.id
_entity.type
_entity.pdbx_description
1 polymer ?
#
loop_
_entity_poly.entity_id
_entity_poly.type
_entity_poly.pdbx_seq_one_letter_code
_entity_poly.pdbx_strand_id
1 'polypeptide(L)'
;MEYSFRPQWKPWNFQSGYSPACGRCGKFHKHSICNSINQRCFSCGKFGHYSSKCFSKEAKNRQSKPIIVKSRKQKERDTARIHSYIERKNIIRALPFSGMRNSAFIQYLDIANVLKTELISVKQKILQERNKNSEQQKYIEGLKFQLNTLQGIKFEKDQLEQDLENLRLQKVQRASPINVQEYLRSTEFSDEIQTLKNEKSDLHSKLQFHENSIKQLTEELHSLRHENYMLSSSQNQQRPNYHNRHYNNRRGGRFR
;
A
#
# COMPACT_ATOMS: atom_id res chain seq x y z
N MET A 1 53.28 -68.63 -17.67
CA MET A 1 52.74 -67.75 -16.61
C MET A 1 51.24 -67.97 -16.57
N GLU A 2 50.75 -68.80 -15.66
CA GLU A 2 49.32 -69.10 -15.51
C GLU A 2 48.68 -68.10 -14.55
N TYR A 3 47.73 -67.32 -15.06
CA TYR A 3 46.97 -66.36 -14.27
C TYR A 3 45.69 -67.02 -13.75
N SER A 4 45.68 -67.41 -12.47
CA SER A 4 44.48 -67.97 -11.82
C SER A 4 43.68 -66.85 -11.14
N PHE A 5 42.54 -66.51 -11.71
CA PHE A 5 41.58 -65.60 -11.11
C PHE A 5 40.82 -66.33 -10.00
N ARG A 6 41.31 -66.25 -8.75
CA ARG A 6 40.52 -66.63 -7.57
C ARG A 6 39.76 -65.40 -7.08
N PRO A 7 38.45 -65.26 -7.35
CA PRO A 7 37.68 -64.18 -6.75
C PRO A 7 37.69 -64.37 -5.23
N GLN A 8 38.29 -63.41 -4.52
CA GLN A 8 38.25 -63.34 -3.06
C GLN A 8 36.84 -62.94 -2.64
N TRP A 9 35.90 -63.88 -2.65
CA TRP A 9 34.63 -63.71 -1.97
C TRP A 9 34.93 -63.59 -0.47
N LYS A 10 34.80 -62.39 0.08
CA LYS A 10 34.76 -62.19 1.53
C LYS A 10 33.75 -63.18 2.11
N PRO A 11 34.07 -63.94 3.17
CA PRO A 11 33.08 -64.78 3.82
C PRO A 11 31.93 -63.87 4.26
N TRP A 12 30.72 -64.16 3.76
CA TRP A 12 29.52 -63.48 4.20
C TRP A 12 29.29 -63.85 5.67
N ASN A 13 29.82 -63.03 6.57
CA ASN A 13 29.40 -63.05 7.97
C ASN A 13 27.94 -62.61 8.00
N PHE A 14 27.01 -63.56 7.91
CA PHE A 14 25.63 -63.35 8.34
C PHE A 14 25.71 -62.94 9.81
N GLN A 15 25.48 -61.66 10.10
CA GLN A 15 25.30 -61.19 11.47
C GLN A 15 24.24 -62.11 12.11
N SER A 16 24.65 -62.88 13.12
CA SER A 16 23.90 -64.02 13.69
C SER A 16 22.59 -63.67 14.40
N GLY A 17 22.05 -62.46 14.17
CA GLY A 17 20.80 -61.97 14.75
C GLY A 17 19.65 -61.73 13.75
N TYR A 18 19.90 -61.73 12.44
CA TYR A 18 18.83 -61.52 11.45
C TYR A 18 18.37 -62.85 10.87
N SER A 19 17.23 -63.37 11.35
CA SER A 19 16.54 -64.46 10.66
C SER A 19 16.23 -64.00 9.23
N PRO A 20 16.51 -64.79 8.18
CA PRO A 20 16.18 -64.41 6.82
C PRO A 20 14.66 -64.17 6.69
N ALA A 21 14.28 -63.22 5.83
CA ALA A 21 12.86 -62.99 5.55
C ALA A 21 12.22 -64.30 5.10
N CYS A 22 11.02 -64.59 5.60
CA CYS A 22 10.36 -65.84 5.28
C CYS A 22 10.12 -65.94 3.77
N GLY A 23 10.64 -66.98 3.12
CA GLY A 23 10.48 -67.21 1.67
C GLY A 23 9.03 -67.38 1.20
N ARG A 24 8.09 -67.52 2.16
CA ARG A 24 6.65 -67.70 1.90
C ARG A 24 5.88 -66.39 1.86
N CYS A 25 6.10 -65.49 2.81
CA CYS A 25 5.37 -64.21 2.87
C CYS A 25 6.26 -62.96 2.70
N GLY A 26 7.58 -63.13 2.65
CA GLY A 26 8.56 -62.04 2.55
C GLY A 26 8.67 -61.14 3.78
N LYS A 27 8.16 -61.56 4.94
CA LYS A 27 8.25 -60.82 6.21
C LYS A 27 9.20 -61.54 7.17
N PHE A 28 9.79 -60.79 8.09
CA PHE A 28 10.60 -61.32 9.19
C PHE A 28 9.70 -61.83 10.31
N HIS A 29 9.94 -63.05 10.79
CA HIS A 29 9.18 -63.66 11.87
C HIS A 29 10.15 -64.18 12.92
N LYS A 30 9.84 -63.98 14.20
CA LYS A 30 10.65 -64.46 15.33
C LYS A 30 10.59 -66.00 15.48
N HIS A 31 9.55 -66.63 14.94
CA HIS A 31 9.32 -68.07 15.00
C HIS A 31 9.25 -68.67 13.60
N SER A 32 9.55 -69.98 13.47
CA SER A 32 9.60 -70.71 12.19
C SER A 32 8.24 -70.89 11.51
N ILE A 33 7.13 -70.57 12.20
CA ILE A 33 5.78 -70.75 11.69
C ILE A 33 5.32 -69.45 11.01
N CYS A 34 5.14 -69.52 9.70
CA CYS A 34 4.60 -68.41 8.92
C CYS A 34 3.08 -68.56 8.79
N ASN A 35 2.32 -67.51 9.10
CA ASN A 35 0.86 -67.49 8.94
C ASN A 35 0.37 -67.78 7.51
N SER A 36 1.26 -67.68 6.52
CA SER A 36 0.92 -68.02 5.12
C SER A 36 0.99 -69.52 4.82
N ILE A 37 1.41 -70.38 5.74
CA ILE A 37 1.59 -71.84 5.53
C ILE A 37 0.32 -72.52 5.02
N ASN A 38 -0.84 -72.21 5.60
CA ASN A 38 -2.13 -72.80 5.25
C ASN A 38 -3.00 -71.85 4.39
N GLN A 39 -2.43 -70.73 3.94
CA GLN A 39 -3.13 -69.78 3.09
C GLN A 39 -2.96 -70.17 1.63
N ARG A 40 -4.07 -70.28 0.91
CA ARG A 40 -4.09 -70.55 -0.53
C ARG A 40 -3.90 -69.26 -1.30
N CYS A 41 -2.90 -69.20 -2.16
CA CYS A 41 -2.71 -68.03 -3.03
C CYS A 41 -3.85 -67.92 -4.04
N PHE A 42 -4.56 -66.80 -4.07
CA PHE A 42 -5.65 -66.56 -5.03
C PHE A 42 -5.17 -66.45 -6.48
N SER A 43 -3.88 -66.16 -6.71
CA SER A 43 -3.36 -66.00 -8.07
C SER A 43 -2.90 -67.30 -8.72
N CYS A 44 -2.36 -68.26 -7.97
CA CYS A 44 -1.84 -69.52 -8.53
C CYS A 44 -2.43 -70.78 -7.89
N GLY A 45 -3.31 -70.65 -6.88
CA GLY A 45 -3.98 -71.77 -6.22
C GLY A 45 -3.10 -72.63 -5.30
N LYS A 46 -1.78 -72.36 -5.21
CA LYS A 46 -0.84 -73.09 -4.34
C LYS A 46 -0.83 -72.52 -2.92
N PHE A 47 -0.62 -73.37 -1.92
CA PHE A 47 -0.50 -72.97 -0.52
C PHE A 47 0.90 -72.39 -0.20
N GLY A 48 1.01 -71.68 0.92
CA GLY A 48 2.32 -71.27 1.44
C GLY A 48 2.82 -69.91 0.96
N HIS A 49 1.97 -69.02 0.43
CA HIS A 49 2.28 -67.61 0.16
C HIS A 49 1.02 -66.78 -0.08
N TYR A 50 1.15 -65.45 0.04
CA TYR A 50 0.09 -64.51 -0.33
C TYR A 50 0.13 -64.14 -1.82
N SER A 51 -1.01 -63.77 -2.39
CA SER A 51 -1.13 -63.32 -3.80
C SER A 51 -0.20 -62.16 -4.17
N SER A 52 0.15 -61.32 -3.20
CA SER A 52 1.10 -60.21 -3.37
C SER A 52 2.55 -60.65 -3.58
N LYS A 53 2.90 -61.86 -3.14
CA LYS A 53 4.24 -62.47 -3.24
C LYS A 53 4.23 -63.72 -4.12
N CYS A 54 3.24 -63.83 -5.01
CA CYS A 54 3.14 -64.95 -5.92
C CYS A 54 4.21 -64.88 -7.01
N PHE A 55 5.15 -65.83 -7.02
CA PHE A 55 6.22 -65.91 -8.01
C PHE A 55 5.69 -66.05 -9.45
N SER A 56 4.52 -66.66 -9.65
CA SER A 56 3.85 -66.73 -10.96
C SER A 56 3.42 -65.34 -11.47
N LYS A 57 3.15 -64.40 -10.57
CA LYS A 57 2.82 -63.00 -10.92
C LYS A 57 4.07 -62.22 -11.33
N GLU A 58 5.20 -62.49 -10.68
CA GLU A 58 6.49 -61.90 -11.06
C GLU A 58 6.98 -62.41 -12.42
N ALA A 59 6.80 -63.70 -12.73
CA ALA A 59 7.12 -64.25 -14.05
C ALA A 59 6.29 -63.59 -15.17
N LYS A 60 5.00 -63.35 -14.95
CA LYS A 60 4.13 -62.61 -15.89
C LYS A 60 4.49 -61.13 -16.02
N ASN A 61 5.02 -60.49 -14.96
CA ASN A 61 5.51 -59.11 -15.03
C ASN A 61 6.90 -58.99 -15.67
N ARG A 62 7.71 -60.06 -15.69
CA ARG A 62 9.01 -60.14 -16.38
C ARG A 62 8.88 -60.45 -17.87
N GLN A 63 7.76 -61.02 -18.31
CA GLN A 63 7.36 -60.89 -19.71
C GLN A 63 7.15 -59.40 -19.94
N SER A 64 8.14 -58.76 -20.56
CA SER A 64 8.15 -57.34 -20.85
C SER A 64 6.77 -56.96 -21.37
N LYS A 65 6.09 -56.06 -20.66
CA LYS A 65 4.88 -55.44 -21.22
C LYS A 65 5.27 -55.03 -22.64
N PRO A 66 4.53 -55.48 -23.67
CA PRO A 66 4.90 -55.16 -25.04
C PRO A 66 5.10 -53.65 -25.10
N ILE A 67 6.19 -53.20 -25.71
CA ILE A 67 6.41 -51.77 -25.92
C ILE A 67 5.23 -51.33 -26.79
N ILE A 68 4.19 -50.79 -26.15
CA ILE A 68 3.03 -50.26 -26.86
C ILE A 68 3.52 -48.98 -27.52
N VAL A 69 3.99 -49.12 -28.76
CA VAL A 69 4.34 -47.98 -29.60
C VAL A 69 3.03 -47.28 -29.92
N LYS A 70 2.75 -46.20 -29.19
CA LYS A 70 1.61 -45.33 -29.49
C LYS A 70 1.72 -44.85 -30.93
N SER A 71 0.61 -44.92 -31.67
CA SER A 71 0.54 -44.39 -33.04
C SER A 71 0.87 -42.89 -33.06
N ARG A 72 1.38 -42.39 -34.18
CA ARG A 72 1.68 -40.96 -34.38
C ARG A 72 0.48 -40.07 -34.02
N LYS A 73 -0.72 -40.44 -34.50
CA LYS A 73 -1.98 -39.74 -34.20
C LYS A 73 -2.34 -39.76 -32.71
N GLN A 74 -1.99 -40.81 -31.98
CA GLN A 74 -2.20 -40.86 -30.54
C GLN A 74 -1.21 -39.95 -29.79
N LYS A 75 0.06 -39.92 -30.22
CA LYS A 75 1.04 -38.98 -29.66
C LYS A 75 0.62 -37.52 -29.86
N GLU A 76 0.14 -37.17 -31.05
CA GLU A 76 -0.36 -35.82 -31.37
C GLU A 76 -1.59 -35.42 -30.52
N ARG A 77 -2.53 -36.35 -30.28
CA ARG A 77 -3.66 -36.08 -29.38
C ARG A 77 -3.23 -35.91 -27.92
N ASP A 78 -2.28 -36.72 -27.47
CA ASP A 78 -1.76 -36.65 -26.10
C ASP A 78 -0.96 -35.35 -25.88
N THR A 79 -0.15 -34.91 -26.86
CA THR A 79 0.55 -33.63 -26.78
C THR A 79 -0.42 -32.45 -26.76
N ALA A 80 -1.43 -32.44 -27.63
CA ALA A 80 -2.46 -31.39 -27.63
C ALA A 80 -3.20 -31.30 -26.27
N ARG A 81 -3.53 -32.45 -25.66
CA ARG A 81 -4.13 -32.49 -24.31
C ARG A 81 -3.20 -31.92 -23.24
N ILE A 82 -1.91 -32.25 -23.30
CA ILE A 82 -0.91 -31.73 -22.35
C ILE A 82 -0.75 -30.21 -22.52
N HIS A 83 -0.65 -29.72 -23.75
CA HIS A 83 -0.58 -28.28 -24.02
C HIS A 83 -1.82 -27.55 -23.48
N SER A 84 -3.02 -28.05 -23.77
CA SER A 84 -4.27 -27.48 -23.26
C SER A 84 -4.34 -27.49 -21.72
N TYR A 85 -3.80 -28.51 -21.07
CA TYR A 85 -3.70 -28.56 -19.61
C TYR A 85 -2.72 -27.52 -19.06
N ILE A 86 -1.53 -27.39 -19.67
CA ILE A 86 -0.51 -26.41 -19.27
C ILE A 86 -1.06 -24.99 -19.42
N GLU A 87 -1.72 -24.70 -20.54
CA GLU A 87 -2.35 -23.41 -20.81
C GLU A 87 -3.40 -23.06 -19.76
N ARG A 88 -4.36 -23.96 -19.49
CA ARG A 88 -5.36 -23.76 -18.41
C ARG A 88 -4.71 -23.55 -17.04
N LYS A 89 -3.66 -24.31 -16.74
CA LYS A 89 -2.91 -24.19 -15.48
C LYS A 89 -2.22 -22.83 -15.38
N ASN A 90 -1.67 -22.31 -16.48
CA ASN A 90 -1.05 -20.99 -16.54
C ASN A 90 -2.10 -19.88 -16.38
N ILE A 91 -3.29 -20.01 -16.98
CA ILE A 91 -4.40 -19.07 -16.79
C ILE A 91 -4.81 -19.02 -15.31
N ILE A 92 -5.01 -20.18 -14.67
CA ILE A 92 -5.36 -20.24 -13.24
C ILE A 92 -4.25 -19.61 -12.37
N ARG A 93 -2.97 -19.83 -12.73
CA ARG A 93 -1.82 -19.23 -12.04
C ARG A 93 -1.72 -17.71 -12.25
N ALA A 94 -2.17 -17.20 -13.39
CA ALA A 94 -2.17 -15.77 -13.66
C ALA A 94 -3.27 -15.02 -12.90
N LEU A 95 -4.26 -15.71 -12.32
CA LEU A 95 -5.27 -15.08 -11.49
C LEU A 95 -4.62 -14.49 -10.22
N PRO A 96 -5.08 -13.31 -9.75
CA PRO A 96 -4.49 -12.60 -8.60
C PRO A 96 -4.58 -13.38 -7.29
N PHE A 97 -5.42 -14.42 -7.25
CA PHE A 97 -5.65 -15.26 -6.06
C PHE A 97 -4.90 -16.59 -6.09
N SER A 98 -4.15 -16.89 -7.15
CA SER A 98 -3.57 -18.22 -7.37
C SER A 98 -2.47 -18.60 -6.37
N GLY A 99 -1.77 -17.61 -5.81
CA GLY A 99 -0.77 -17.79 -4.76
C GLY A 99 -1.34 -17.64 -3.34
N MET A 100 -2.62 -17.33 -3.21
CA MET A 100 -3.23 -17.01 -1.92
C MET A 100 -3.69 -18.29 -1.23
N ARG A 101 -3.49 -18.38 0.09
CA ARG A 101 -4.01 -19.51 0.89
C ARG A 101 -5.54 -19.44 0.92
N ASN A 102 -6.21 -20.60 0.93
CA ASN A 102 -7.68 -20.69 0.99
C ASN A 102 -8.28 -19.87 2.15
N SER A 103 -7.64 -19.82 3.31
CA SER A 103 -8.11 -19.03 4.45
C SER A 103 -8.15 -17.53 4.14
N ALA A 104 -7.11 -16.99 3.51
CA ALA A 104 -7.09 -15.59 3.09
C ALA A 104 -8.11 -15.33 1.97
N PHE A 105 -8.30 -16.27 1.03
CA PHE A 105 -9.34 -16.14 0.00
C PHE A 105 -10.75 -16.06 0.59
N ILE A 106 -11.06 -16.90 1.57
CA ILE A 106 -12.35 -16.87 2.25
C ILE A 106 -12.57 -15.54 2.97
N GLN A 107 -11.53 -14.95 3.57
CA GLN A 107 -11.63 -13.62 4.18
C GLN A 107 -11.97 -12.53 3.16
N TYR A 108 -11.44 -12.60 1.93
CA TYR A 108 -11.82 -11.67 0.86
C TYR A 108 -13.26 -11.89 0.36
N LEU A 109 -13.76 -13.12 0.40
CA LEU A 109 -15.16 -13.44 0.07
C LEU A 109 -16.14 -12.99 1.17
N ASP A 110 -15.65 -12.75 2.39
CA ASP A 110 -16.44 -12.17 3.46
C ASP A 110 -16.57 -10.65 3.26
N ILE A 111 -17.36 -10.30 2.24
CA ILE A 111 -17.61 -8.92 1.80
C ILE A 111 -18.09 -8.06 2.98
N ALA A 112 -18.85 -8.64 3.92
CA ALA A 112 -19.34 -7.91 5.09
C ALA A 112 -18.19 -7.44 5.99
N ASN A 113 -17.22 -8.31 6.25
CA ASN A 113 -16.05 -7.95 7.05
C ASN A 113 -15.13 -6.96 6.31
N VAL A 114 -14.93 -7.13 5.00
CA VAL A 114 -14.14 -6.18 4.18
C VAL A 114 -14.80 -4.80 4.17
N LEU A 115 -16.11 -4.71 3.98
CA LEU A 115 -16.83 -3.44 4.02
C LEU A 115 -16.77 -2.81 5.42
N LYS A 116 -16.82 -3.62 6.49
CA LYS A 116 -16.71 -3.13 7.86
C LYS A 116 -15.33 -2.54 8.14
N THR A 117 -14.25 -3.19 7.69
CA THR A 117 -12.88 -2.67 7.87
C THR A 117 -12.65 -1.40 7.05
N GLU A 118 -13.09 -1.38 5.80
CA GLU A 118 -13.05 -0.18 4.95
C GLU A 118 -13.84 0.98 5.56
N LEU A 119 -15.04 0.73 6.07
CA LEU A 119 -15.86 1.74 6.73
C LEU A 119 -15.20 2.30 7.99
N ILE A 120 -14.53 1.46 8.79
CA ILE A 120 -13.75 1.92 9.95
C ILE A 120 -12.58 2.79 9.51
N SER A 121 -11.83 2.37 8.48
CA SER A 121 -10.71 3.12 7.90
C SER A 121 -11.16 4.49 7.39
N VAL A 122 -12.27 4.56 6.64
CA VAL A 122 -12.84 5.82 6.15
C VAL A 122 -13.29 6.72 7.30
N LYS A 123 -13.94 6.17 8.34
CA LYS A 123 -14.32 6.94 9.53
C LYS A 123 -13.11 7.55 10.23
N GLN A 124 -12.02 6.79 10.37
CA GLN A 124 -10.77 7.29 10.97
C GLN A 124 -10.16 8.42 10.14
N LYS A 125 -10.12 8.28 8.81
CA LYS A 125 -9.63 9.34 7.91
C LYS A 125 -10.47 10.61 8.03
N ILE A 126 -11.80 10.50 8.08
CA ILE A 126 -12.70 11.64 8.27
C ILE A 126 -12.43 12.35 9.60
N LEU A 127 -12.19 11.61 10.69
CA LEU A 127 -11.86 12.20 11.99
C LEU A 127 -10.51 12.92 11.96
N GLN A 128 -9.50 12.35 11.31
CA GLN A 128 -8.19 13.00 11.15
C GLN A 128 -8.31 14.32 10.37
N GLU A 129 -9.04 14.32 9.26
CA GLU A 129 -9.26 15.55 8.47
C GLU A 129 -10.08 16.60 9.23
N ARG A 130 -11.06 16.19 10.05
CA ARG A 130 -11.78 17.12 10.94
C ARG A 130 -10.86 17.78 11.96
N ASN A 131 -9.93 17.03 12.53
CA ASN A 131 -8.98 17.58 13.50
C ASN A 131 -8.03 18.59 12.82
N LYS A 132 -7.49 18.26 11.64
CA LYS A 132 -6.67 19.19 10.84
C LYS A 132 -7.44 20.47 10.50
N ASN A 133 -8.70 20.36 10.08
CA ASN A 133 -9.54 21.52 9.79
C ASN A 133 -9.78 22.37 11.04
N SER A 134 -9.93 21.76 12.23
CA SER A 134 -10.07 22.50 13.49
C SER A 134 -8.79 23.26 13.85
N GLU A 135 -7.61 22.66 13.64
CA GLU A 135 -6.33 23.34 13.83
C GLU A 135 -6.13 24.49 12.84
N GLN A 136 -6.47 24.29 11.57
CA GLN A 136 -6.45 25.34 10.55
C GLN A 136 -7.42 26.49 10.89
N GLN A 137 -8.61 26.18 11.43
CA GLN A 137 -9.57 27.21 11.87
C GLN A 137 -8.98 28.06 13.00
N LYS A 138 -8.37 27.44 14.02
CA LYS A 138 -7.70 28.16 15.11
C LYS A 138 -6.57 29.05 14.60
N TYR A 139 -5.79 28.57 13.63
CA TYR A 139 -4.75 29.36 12.99
C TYR A 139 -5.32 30.59 12.26
N ILE A 140 -6.39 30.40 11.47
CA ILE A 140 -7.08 31.49 10.77
C ILE A 140 -7.66 32.52 11.75
N GLU A 141 -8.24 32.08 12.87
CA GLU A 141 -8.73 32.96 13.93
C GLU A 141 -7.60 33.78 14.56
N GLY A 142 -6.44 33.17 14.80
CA GLY A 142 -5.24 33.87 15.26
C GLY A 142 -4.76 34.95 14.27
N LEU A 143 -4.73 34.64 12.98
CA LEU A 143 -4.38 35.61 11.93
C LEU A 143 -5.40 36.76 11.84
N LYS A 144 -6.70 36.46 11.95
CA LYS A 144 -7.75 37.49 11.99
C LYS A 144 -7.59 38.43 13.18
N PHE A 145 -7.25 37.88 14.35
CA PHE A 145 -6.98 38.68 15.54
C PHE A 145 -5.78 39.62 15.32
N GLN A 146 -4.67 39.11 14.77
CA GLN A 146 -3.49 39.93 14.44
C GLN A 146 -3.81 41.04 13.44
N LEU A 147 -4.60 40.73 12.40
CA LEU A 147 -5.02 41.70 11.39
C LEU A 147 -5.83 42.84 12.02
N ASN A 148 -6.78 42.52 12.92
CA ASN A 148 -7.57 43.52 13.62
C ASN A 148 -6.68 44.43 14.50
N THR A 149 -5.68 43.87 15.18
CA THR A 149 -4.72 44.66 15.97
C THR A 149 -3.93 45.64 15.08
N LEU A 150 -3.45 45.18 13.92
CA LEU A 150 -2.74 46.04 12.97
C LEU A 150 -3.62 47.16 12.40
N GLN A 151 -4.91 46.89 12.17
CA GLN A 151 -5.87 47.92 11.76
C GLN A 151 -6.07 48.98 12.85
N GLY A 152 -6.11 48.58 14.12
CA GLY A 152 -6.15 49.51 15.25
C GLY A 152 -4.93 50.43 15.31
N ILE A 153 -3.72 49.84 15.21
CA ILE A 153 -2.46 50.61 15.18
C ILE A 153 -2.43 51.59 14.00
N LYS A 154 -2.90 51.15 12.82
CA LYS A 154 -3.00 52.02 11.65
C LYS A 154 -3.91 53.22 11.91
N PHE A 155 -5.07 53.00 12.52
CA PHE A 155 -6.00 54.07 12.87
C PHE A 155 -5.38 55.07 13.85
N GLU A 156 -4.70 54.59 14.91
CA GLU A 156 -3.99 55.45 15.86
C GLU A 156 -2.89 56.28 15.19
N LYS A 157 -2.14 55.67 14.26
CA LYS A 157 -1.14 56.36 13.47
C LYS A 157 -1.74 57.48 12.64
N ASP A 158 -2.83 57.19 11.92
CA ASP A 158 -3.51 58.17 11.07
C ASP A 158 -4.05 59.35 11.91
N GLN A 159 -4.55 59.09 13.12
CA GLN A 159 -4.99 60.13 14.07
C GLN A 159 -3.82 61.01 14.55
N LEU A 160 -2.69 60.41 14.93
CA LEU A 160 -1.50 61.14 15.36
C LEU A 160 -0.92 62.02 14.24
N GLU A 161 -0.93 61.54 12.99
CA GLU A 161 -0.51 62.32 11.83
C GLU A 161 -1.41 63.55 11.62
N GLN A 162 -2.73 63.41 11.81
CA GLN A 162 -3.67 64.53 11.75
C GLN A 162 -3.43 65.54 12.88
N ASP A 163 -3.22 65.08 14.11
CA ASP A 163 -2.96 65.94 15.27
C ASP A 163 -1.65 66.72 15.11
N LEU A 164 -0.60 66.09 14.59
CA LEU A 164 0.67 66.75 14.26
C LEU A 164 0.50 67.84 13.20
N GLU A 165 -0.33 67.62 12.19
CA GLU A 165 -0.60 68.62 11.14
C GLU A 165 -1.39 69.82 11.70
N ASN A 166 -2.38 69.57 12.55
CA ASN A 166 -3.10 70.62 13.27
C ASN A 166 -2.16 71.47 14.16
N LEU A 167 -1.24 70.83 14.87
CA LEU A 167 -0.21 71.51 15.66
C LEU A 167 0.71 72.38 14.80
N ARG A 168 1.13 71.89 13.63
CA ARG A 168 1.92 72.68 12.66
C ARG A 168 1.17 73.93 12.22
N LEU A 169 -0.10 73.79 11.82
CA LEU A 169 -0.94 74.92 11.41
C LEU A 169 -1.13 75.95 12.53
N GLN A 170 -1.35 75.49 13.77
CA GLN A 170 -1.49 76.38 14.93
C GLN A 170 -0.19 77.15 15.22
N LYS A 171 0.98 76.50 15.11
CA LYS A 171 2.29 77.16 15.28
C LYS A 171 2.51 78.24 14.21
N VAL A 172 2.15 77.97 12.95
CA VAL A 172 2.23 78.96 11.86
C VAL A 172 1.35 80.19 12.14
N GLN A 173 0.14 79.99 12.66
CA GLN A 173 -0.78 81.09 12.99
C GLN A 173 -0.31 81.96 14.15
N ARG A 174 0.44 81.41 15.11
CA ARG A 174 0.92 82.13 16.31
C ARG A 174 2.25 82.86 16.09
N ALA A 175 2.97 82.57 15.01
CA ALA A 175 4.19 83.29 14.68
C ALA A 175 3.83 84.73 14.26
N SER A 176 4.18 85.72 15.09
CA SER A 176 4.04 87.13 14.75
C SER A 176 4.95 87.48 13.54
N PRO A 177 4.58 88.41 12.63
CA PRO A 177 5.37 88.70 11.41
C PRO A 177 6.78 89.24 11.68
N ILE A 178 7.09 89.61 12.93
CA ILE A 178 8.32 90.27 13.30
C ILE A 178 9.32 89.21 13.78
N ASN A 179 10.25 88.91 12.87
CA ASN A 179 11.50 88.18 13.07
C ASN A 179 11.48 86.64 12.97
N VAL A 180 10.86 86.13 11.91
CA VAL A 180 10.91 84.71 11.48
C VAL A 180 12.34 84.22 11.19
N GLN A 181 13.28 85.12 10.86
CA GLN A 181 14.66 84.73 10.56
C GLN A 181 15.53 84.46 11.81
N GLU A 182 15.25 85.09 12.95
CA GLU A 182 16.02 84.89 14.18
C GLU A 182 15.53 83.66 14.97
N TYR A 183 14.23 83.34 14.88
CA TYR A 183 13.65 82.13 15.47
C TYR A 183 14.06 80.83 14.73
N LEU A 184 14.38 80.91 13.43
CA LEU A 184 14.92 79.78 12.65
C LEU A 184 16.42 79.52 12.92
N ARG A 185 17.13 80.41 13.63
CA ARG A 185 18.57 80.29 13.94
C ARG A 185 18.88 79.83 15.35
N SER A 186 17.91 79.72 16.26
CA SER A 186 18.16 79.19 17.61
C SER A 186 18.51 77.70 17.52
N THR A 187 19.74 77.38 17.90
CA THR A 187 20.37 76.05 17.84
C THR A 187 19.61 74.96 18.58
N GLU A 188 18.76 75.32 19.55
CA GLU A 188 17.92 74.37 20.30
C GLU A 188 16.89 73.65 19.41
N PHE A 189 16.44 74.26 18.31
CA PHE A 189 15.54 73.59 17.36
C PHE A 189 16.26 72.62 16.41
N SER A 190 17.58 72.76 16.24
CA SER A 190 18.33 71.89 15.32
C SER A 190 18.40 70.46 15.84
N ASP A 191 18.63 70.30 17.15
CA ASP A 191 18.73 68.98 17.77
C ASP A 191 17.37 68.29 17.86
N GLU A 192 16.30 69.04 18.18
CA GLU A 192 14.93 68.52 18.22
C GLU A 192 14.43 68.14 16.81
N ILE A 193 14.79 68.90 15.77
CA ILE A 193 14.50 68.52 14.38
C ILE A 193 15.29 67.27 13.98
N GLN A 194 16.51 67.11 14.47
CA GLN A 194 17.35 65.95 14.15
C GLN A 194 16.85 64.68 14.87
N THR A 195 16.42 64.76 16.13
CA THR A 195 15.78 63.64 16.83
C THR A 195 14.49 63.24 16.13
N LEU A 196 13.62 64.19 15.76
CA LEU A 196 12.39 63.90 15.01
C LEU A 196 12.66 63.27 13.63
N LYS A 197 13.74 63.67 12.95
CA LYS A 197 14.17 63.01 11.69
C LYS A 197 14.61 61.57 11.92
N ASN A 198 15.34 61.30 13.00
CA ASN A 198 15.78 59.95 13.36
C ASN A 198 14.58 59.06 13.75
N GLU A 199 13.66 59.57 14.56
CA GLU A 199 12.41 58.88 14.92
C GLU A 199 11.56 58.59 13.68
N LYS A 200 11.42 59.57 12.76
CA LYS A 200 10.73 59.36 11.49
C LYS A 200 11.38 58.26 10.65
N SER A 201 12.72 58.21 10.62
CA SER A 201 13.47 57.18 9.88
C SER A 201 13.27 55.78 10.48
N ASP A 202 13.30 55.67 11.80
CA ASP A 202 13.04 54.41 12.52
C ASP A 202 11.59 53.93 12.31
N LEU A 203 10.61 54.83 12.43
CA LEU A 203 9.21 54.54 12.13
C LEU A 203 9.03 54.10 10.67
N HIS A 204 9.69 54.75 9.71
CA HIS A 204 9.62 54.36 8.31
C HIS A 204 10.19 52.94 8.08
N SER A 205 11.31 52.62 8.73
CA SER A 205 11.92 51.28 8.66
C SER A 205 11.01 50.20 9.25
N LYS A 206 10.37 50.48 10.40
CA LYS A 206 9.35 49.59 11.01
C LYS A 206 8.15 49.38 10.09
N LEU A 207 7.67 50.45 9.45
CA LEU A 207 6.53 50.39 8.54
C LEU A 207 6.85 49.54 7.30
N GLN A 208 8.04 49.74 6.72
CA GLN A 208 8.51 48.95 5.58
C GLN A 208 8.67 47.45 5.95
N PHE A 209 9.14 47.15 7.16
CA PHE A 209 9.21 45.77 7.67
C PHE A 209 7.81 45.13 7.76
N HIS A 210 6.82 45.86 8.28
CA HIS A 210 5.45 45.37 8.36
C HIS A 210 4.79 45.22 6.99
N GLU A 211 5.01 46.13 6.05
CA GLU A 211 4.52 46.01 4.67
C GLU A 211 5.07 44.76 3.98
N ASN A 212 6.36 44.46 4.15
CA ASN A 212 6.97 43.25 3.61
C ASN A 212 6.40 41.99 4.27
N SER A 213 6.18 42.00 5.58
CA SER A 213 5.53 40.88 6.29
C SER A 213 4.10 40.65 5.79
N ILE A 214 3.32 41.71 5.56
CA ILE A 214 1.96 41.62 5.01
C ILE A 214 1.98 41.03 3.60
N LYS A 215 2.91 41.47 2.73
CA LYS A 215 3.07 40.91 1.38
C LYS A 215 3.36 39.41 1.43
N GLN A 216 4.31 39.00 2.27
CA GLN A 216 4.68 37.59 2.43
C GLN A 216 3.49 36.73 2.90
N LEU A 217 2.76 37.19 3.93
CA LEU A 217 1.57 36.48 4.42
C LEU A 217 0.45 36.41 3.36
N THR A 218 0.32 37.44 2.51
CA THR A 218 -0.67 37.47 1.43
C THR A 218 -0.34 36.45 0.35
N GLU A 219 0.93 36.33 -0.04
CA GLU A 219 1.42 35.33 -1.00
C GLU A 219 1.24 33.89 -0.46
N GLU A 220 1.51 33.68 0.83
CA GLU A 220 1.31 32.40 1.50
C GLU A 220 -0.17 32.01 1.53
N LEU A 221 -1.06 32.95 1.88
CA LEU A 221 -2.51 32.73 1.81
C LEU A 221 -3.00 32.40 0.40
N HIS A 222 -2.45 33.07 -0.63
CA HIS A 222 -2.82 32.80 -2.02
C HIS A 222 -2.37 31.40 -2.46
N SER A 223 -1.18 30.96 -2.02
CA SER A 223 -0.64 29.62 -2.27
C SER A 223 -1.51 28.55 -1.61
N LEU A 224 -1.88 28.73 -0.34
CA LEU A 224 -2.77 27.81 0.38
C LEU A 224 -4.17 27.71 -0.23
N ARG A 225 -4.71 28.81 -0.76
CA ARG A 225 -5.99 28.78 -1.50
C ARG A 225 -5.88 27.98 -2.79
N HIS A 226 -4.78 28.14 -3.53
CA HIS A 226 -4.55 27.40 -4.77
C HIS A 226 -4.40 25.90 -4.51
N GLU A 227 -3.66 25.49 -3.48
CA GLU A 227 -3.55 24.08 -3.08
C GLU A 227 -4.90 23.46 -2.72
N ASN A 228 -5.71 24.17 -1.92
CA ASN A 228 -7.06 23.73 -1.58
C ASN A 228 -7.98 23.59 -2.81
N TYR A 229 -7.84 24.47 -3.80
CA TYR A 229 -8.58 24.38 -5.06
C TYR A 229 -8.18 23.14 -5.89
N MET A 230 -6.88 22.80 -5.91
CA MET A 230 -6.39 21.61 -6.59
C MET A 230 -6.86 20.32 -5.90
N LEU A 231 -6.83 20.28 -4.57
CA LEU A 231 -7.33 19.14 -3.79
C LEU A 231 -8.83 18.92 -4.01
N SER A 232 -9.63 19.98 -4.00
CA SER A 232 -11.08 19.89 -4.23
C SER A 232 -11.44 19.52 -5.67
N SER A 233 -10.65 19.96 -6.66
CA SER A 233 -10.81 19.57 -8.07
C SER A 233 -10.51 18.09 -8.32
N SER A 234 -9.47 17.54 -7.68
CA SER A 234 -9.11 16.12 -7.81
C SER A 234 -10.16 15.16 -7.25
N GLN A 235 -10.86 15.56 -6.18
CA GLN A 235 -11.94 14.77 -5.59
C GLN A 235 -13.20 14.70 -6.46
N ASN A 236 -13.47 15.70 -7.29
CA ASN A 236 -14.61 15.70 -8.19
C ASN A 236 -14.41 14.82 -9.44
N GLN A 237 -13.18 14.57 -9.87
CA GLN A 237 -12.91 13.69 -11.01
C GLN A 237 -13.05 12.20 -10.69
N GLN A 238 -13.08 11.82 -9.40
CA GLN A 238 -13.28 10.44 -8.97
C GLN A 238 -14.74 10.08 -8.70
N ARG A 239 -15.71 10.98 -8.92
CA ARG A 239 -17.12 10.59 -8.90
C ARG A 239 -17.38 9.68 -10.09
N PRO A 240 -17.69 8.38 -9.89
CA PRO A 240 -18.01 7.50 -10.99
C PRO A 240 -19.20 8.10 -11.73
N ASN A 241 -19.04 8.26 -13.04
CA ASN A 241 -20.09 8.72 -13.91
C ASN A 241 -21.18 7.65 -13.92
N TYR A 242 -22.14 7.72 -12.98
CA TYR A 242 -23.36 6.93 -12.98
C TYR A 242 -24.25 7.41 -14.12
N HIS A 243 -23.77 7.24 -15.36
CA HIS A 243 -24.61 7.29 -16.52
C HIS A 243 -25.60 6.13 -16.44
N ASN A 244 -26.83 6.50 -16.09
CA ASN A 244 -28.08 5.88 -16.46
C ASN A 244 -27.92 4.73 -17.47
N ARG A 245 -27.71 3.51 -16.97
CA ARG A 245 -28.13 2.32 -17.70
C ARG A 245 -29.65 2.27 -17.59
N HIS A 246 -30.32 2.99 -18.48
CA HIS A 246 -31.72 2.72 -18.78
C HIS A 246 -31.83 1.26 -19.22
N TYR A 247 -32.47 0.46 -18.36
CA TYR A 247 -32.89 -0.89 -18.66
C TYR A 247 -33.88 -0.86 -19.81
N ASN A 248 -33.39 -1.08 -21.03
CA ASN A 248 -34.25 -1.49 -22.14
C ASN A 248 -34.69 -2.94 -21.93
N ASN A 249 -35.71 -3.13 -21.10
CA ASN A 249 -36.52 -4.34 -21.07
C ASN A 249 -37.27 -4.49 -22.40
N ARG A 250 -36.58 -5.01 -23.43
CA ARG A 250 -37.25 -5.53 -24.62
C ARG A 250 -37.78 -6.92 -24.30
N ARG A 251 -39.11 -6.95 -24.03
CA ARG A 251 -39.99 -8.11 -24.19
C ARG A 251 -39.65 -8.84 -25.49
N GLY A 252 -39.05 -10.02 -25.38
CA GLY A 252 -38.91 -10.98 -26.44
C GLY A 252 -39.78 -12.20 -26.16
N GLY A 253 -41.10 -12.00 -26.11
CA GLY A 253 -42.03 -13.11 -26.23
C GLY A 253 -42.05 -13.58 -27.69
N ARG A 254 -41.68 -14.83 -27.94
CA ARG A 254 -42.17 -15.57 -29.10
C ARG A 254 -42.54 -16.98 -28.66
N PHE A 255 -43.85 -17.15 -28.56
CA PHE A 255 -44.52 -18.41 -28.83
C PHE A 255 -44.10 -18.93 -30.21
N ARG A 256 -43.60 -20.16 -30.26
CA ARG A 256 -44.13 -21.29 -31.04
C ARG A 256 -43.31 -22.53 -30.76
#